data_AF-A0A2P7TDW0-F1
#
_entry.id   AF-A0A2P7TDW0-F1
#
_cell.length_a   1.000
_cell.length_b   1.000
_cell.length_c   1.000
_cell.angle_alpha   90.00
_cell.angle_beta   90.00
_cell.angle_gamma   90.00
#
_symmetry.space_group_name_H-M   'P 1'
#
loop_
_entity.id
_entity.type
_entity.pdbx_description
1 polymer ?
#
loop_
_entity_poly.entity_id
_entity_poly.type
_entity_poly.pdbx_seq_one_letter_code
_entity_poly.pdbx_strand_id
1 'polypeptide(L)'
;MWFDAIQMFFLLLVTSVLTYLVFCWRKTARMAKELDELQARLKDLQAQNTVLTDRNAKFEALNLQLKTDLEALNEKTGQLNAELRGAKEQSADRLLRIQALEPFETQFIDLSNRFVALETESGNLKVQLQKALNDKELLAKSVSEKEAAYKALEERYNALLNSSNQLKAEMEAITLQLSAANSEKNELGLQTANLTAQLGDIEAGSAALLQNIEKLHAENEELKSDTERLSEQLNAKETLIDELQKQIATLSPGTAKPDDQNTDINDLNALVEALSAQVGDLEMSKTNLDTNLSSLSLQLSDKDSLIAELHGKIASLTIHLADKETDNERLNKDLDECRSKYKATVTELEETEKELSEEERKLEEMKRKVALINFERIGFATAADKDDLQLIKGIGPFIEEKLNAIGIYTFRQIANFTPEDVERVTDAIEFFPGRIERDHWIPQADEFAKAKGK
;
A
#
# COMPACT_ATOMS: atom_id res chain seq x y z
N MET A 1 -195.27 23.52 -90.77
CA MET A 1 -194.50 22.72 -89.79
C MET A 1 -193.12 23.34 -89.56
N TRP A 2 -193.07 24.52 -88.94
CA TRP A 2 -191.87 25.34 -88.77
C TRP A 2 -191.48 25.52 -87.28
N PHE A 3 -191.99 24.69 -86.36
CA PHE A 3 -191.80 24.86 -84.90
C PHE A 3 -190.87 23.79 -84.24
N ASP A 4 -190.79 22.55 -84.74
CA ASP A 4 -190.05 21.47 -84.06
C ASP A 4 -188.53 21.43 -84.31
N ALA A 5 -188.02 22.00 -85.40
CA ALA A 5 -186.58 21.88 -85.73
C ALA A 5 -185.69 22.86 -84.93
N ILE A 6 -186.23 24.02 -84.51
CA ILE A 6 -185.49 25.03 -83.73
C ILE A 6 -185.22 24.54 -82.30
N GLN A 7 -186.11 23.71 -81.75
CA GLN A 7 -186.00 23.20 -80.38
C GLN A 7 -184.94 22.09 -80.25
N MET A 8 -184.75 21.26 -81.28
CA MET A 8 -183.65 20.28 -81.36
C MET A 8 -182.28 20.94 -81.45
N PHE A 9 -182.18 22.07 -82.16
CA PHE A 9 -180.91 22.78 -82.31
C PHE A 9 -180.44 23.42 -80.99
N PHE A 10 -181.38 23.91 -80.17
CA PHE A 10 -181.05 24.52 -78.87
C PHE A 10 -180.59 23.46 -77.84
N LEU A 11 -181.19 22.27 -77.84
CA LEU A 11 -180.83 21.19 -76.90
C LEU A 11 -179.45 20.58 -77.21
N LEU A 12 -179.09 20.46 -78.50
CA LEU A 12 -177.76 20.03 -78.94
C LEU A 12 -176.66 21.06 -78.59
N LEU A 13 -176.99 22.35 -78.65
CA LEU A 13 -176.04 23.41 -78.31
C LEU A 13 -175.75 23.45 -76.82
N VAL A 14 -176.77 23.33 -75.97
CA VAL A 14 -176.62 23.37 -74.50
C VAL A 14 -175.86 22.14 -73.97
N THR A 15 -176.13 20.95 -74.50
CA THR A 15 -175.41 19.72 -74.09
C THR A 15 -173.94 19.70 -74.53
N SER A 16 -173.64 20.28 -75.69
CA SER A 16 -172.26 20.46 -76.17
C SER A 16 -171.47 21.45 -75.31
N VAL A 17 -172.09 22.57 -74.89
CA VAL A 17 -171.42 23.57 -74.05
C VAL A 17 -171.15 23.03 -72.64
N LEU A 18 -172.09 22.31 -72.03
CA LEU A 18 -171.88 21.75 -70.68
C LEU A 18 -170.81 20.66 -70.64
N THR A 19 -170.77 19.78 -71.65
CA THR A 19 -169.72 18.76 -71.76
C THR A 19 -168.34 19.39 -71.99
N TYR A 20 -168.27 20.49 -72.76
CA TYR A 20 -167.05 21.26 -72.95
C TYR A 20 -166.56 21.93 -71.66
N LEU A 21 -167.47 22.51 -70.86
CA LEU A 21 -167.11 23.14 -69.58
C LEU A 21 -166.59 22.12 -68.54
N VAL A 22 -167.22 20.95 -68.44
CA VAL A 22 -166.75 19.88 -67.54
C VAL A 22 -165.41 19.31 -68.02
N PHE A 23 -165.19 19.19 -69.33
CA PHE A 23 -163.90 18.81 -69.91
C PHE A 23 -162.82 19.87 -69.61
N CYS A 24 -163.12 21.15 -69.77
CA CYS A 24 -162.23 22.25 -69.41
C CYS A 24 -161.87 22.21 -67.92
N TRP A 25 -162.85 22.02 -67.02
CA TRP A 25 -162.60 21.97 -65.58
C TRP A 25 -161.75 20.76 -65.16
N ARG A 26 -162.04 19.57 -65.71
CA ARG A 26 -161.21 18.38 -65.49
C ARG A 26 -159.79 18.55 -66.04
N LYS A 27 -159.63 19.20 -67.19
CA LYS A 27 -158.32 19.50 -67.78
C LYS A 27 -157.54 20.50 -66.94
N THR A 28 -158.19 21.55 -66.42
CA THR A 28 -157.54 22.53 -65.55
C THR A 28 -157.16 21.95 -64.18
N ALA A 29 -157.99 21.08 -63.59
CA ALA A 29 -157.66 20.41 -62.33
C ALA A 29 -156.49 19.41 -62.47
N ARG A 30 -156.42 18.69 -63.61
CA ARG A 30 -155.28 17.83 -63.92
C ARG A 30 -153.99 18.63 -64.11
N MET A 31 -154.04 19.76 -64.84
CA MET A 31 -152.89 20.64 -65.02
C MET A 31 -152.41 21.29 -63.71
N ALA A 32 -153.32 21.64 -62.78
CA ALA A 32 -152.93 22.16 -61.47
C ALA A 32 -152.15 21.12 -60.64
N LYS A 33 -152.57 19.85 -60.67
CA LYS A 33 -151.84 18.77 -59.98
C LYS A 33 -150.47 18.48 -60.61
N GLU A 34 -150.38 18.51 -61.94
CA GLU A 34 -149.10 18.41 -62.66
C GLU A 34 -148.19 19.59 -62.33
N LEU A 35 -148.73 20.80 -62.14
CA LEU A 35 -147.96 21.98 -61.76
C LEU A 35 -147.39 21.86 -60.34
N ASP A 36 -148.18 21.37 -59.37
CA ASP A 36 -147.70 21.12 -58.00
C ASP A 36 -146.63 20.03 -57.96
N GLU A 37 -146.79 18.94 -58.71
CA GLU A 37 -145.77 17.89 -58.84
C GLU A 37 -144.48 18.41 -59.49
N LEU A 38 -144.59 19.27 -60.51
CA LEU A 38 -143.43 19.90 -61.15
C LEU A 38 -142.74 20.90 -60.22
N GLN A 39 -143.48 21.68 -59.44
CA GLN A 39 -142.91 22.58 -58.44
C GLN A 39 -142.20 21.81 -57.31
N ALA A 40 -142.77 20.69 -56.86
CA ALA A 40 -142.12 19.82 -55.88
C ALA A 40 -140.82 19.22 -56.43
N ARG A 41 -140.82 18.72 -57.67
CA ARG A 41 -139.61 18.23 -58.35
C ARG A 41 -138.56 19.32 -58.55
N LEU A 42 -138.98 20.55 -58.90
CA LEU A 42 -138.06 21.68 -59.07
C LEU A 42 -137.37 22.03 -57.75
N LYS A 43 -138.11 22.01 -56.64
CA LYS A 43 -137.56 22.25 -55.30
C LYS A 43 -136.57 21.17 -54.87
N ASP A 44 -136.87 19.89 -55.15
CA ASP A 44 -135.98 18.77 -54.84
C ASP A 44 -134.69 18.81 -55.70
N LEU A 45 -134.83 19.14 -57.00
CA LEU A 45 -133.69 19.35 -57.89
C LEU A 45 -132.82 20.53 -57.46
N GLN A 46 -133.43 21.64 -57.01
CA GLN A 46 -132.67 22.77 -56.46
C GLN A 46 -131.90 22.36 -55.19
N ALA A 47 -132.52 21.59 -54.29
CA ALA A 47 -131.84 21.05 -53.11
C ALA A 47 -130.67 20.13 -53.49
N GLN A 48 -130.86 19.20 -54.43
CA GLN A 48 -129.77 18.37 -54.95
C GLN A 48 -128.64 19.21 -55.56
N ASN A 49 -128.98 20.26 -56.31
CA ASN A 49 -127.98 21.11 -56.95
C ASN A 49 -127.14 21.87 -55.91
N THR A 50 -127.76 22.34 -54.81
CA THR A 50 -127.01 22.95 -53.69
C THR A 50 -126.05 21.98 -53.00
N VAL A 51 -126.45 20.72 -52.83
CA VAL A 51 -125.59 19.67 -52.25
C VAL A 51 -124.42 19.34 -53.17
N LEU A 52 -124.65 19.30 -54.49
CA LEU A 52 -123.59 19.07 -55.47
C LEU A 52 -122.61 20.25 -55.55
N THR A 53 -123.08 21.49 -55.42
CA THR A 53 -122.20 22.66 -55.37
C THR A 53 -121.31 22.64 -54.13
N ASP A 54 -121.87 22.31 -52.96
CA ASP A 54 -121.10 22.19 -51.71
C ASP A 54 -120.07 21.05 -51.77
N ARG A 55 -120.43 19.91 -52.40
CA ARG A 55 -119.48 18.83 -52.68
C ARG A 55 -118.37 19.26 -53.63
N ASN A 56 -118.68 19.98 -54.70
CA ASN A 56 -117.70 20.42 -55.67
C ASN A 56 -116.71 21.41 -55.04
N ALA A 57 -117.20 22.34 -54.21
CA ALA A 57 -116.35 23.26 -53.43
C ALA A 57 -115.41 22.50 -52.47
N LYS A 58 -115.90 21.43 -51.81
CA LYS A 58 -115.06 20.56 -50.98
C LYS A 58 -113.99 19.82 -51.77
N PHE A 59 -114.31 19.33 -52.97
CA PHE A 59 -113.33 18.67 -53.85
C PHE A 59 -112.26 19.65 -54.35
N GLU A 60 -112.64 20.86 -54.73
CA GLU A 60 -111.69 21.90 -55.13
C GLU A 60 -110.76 22.30 -53.99
N ALA A 61 -111.30 22.47 -52.77
CA ALA A 61 -110.50 22.75 -51.58
C ALA A 61 -109.52 21.60 -51.27
N LEU A 62 -109.97 20.35 -51.38
CA LEU A 62 -109.12 19.17 -51.16
C LEU A 62 -108.00 19.07 -52.22
N ASN A 63 -108.32 19.36 -53.47
CA ASN A 63 -107.34 19.31 -54.56
C ASN A 63 -106.28 20.42 -54.42
N LEU A 64 -106.69 21.61 -53.98
CA LEU A 64 -105.76 22.69 -53.66
C LEU A 64 -104.84 22.32 -52.48
N GLN A 65 -105.41 21.71 -51.43
CA GLN A 65 -104.62 21.21 -50.30
C GLN A 65 -103.60 20.16 -50.76
N LEU A 66 -104.03 19.18 -51.55
CA LEU A 66 -103.16 18.11 -52.04
C LEU A 66 -102.00 18.67 -52.87
N LYS A 67 -102.27 19.66 -53.72
CA LYS A 67 -101.24 20.34 -54.51
C LYS A 67 -100.23 21.06 -53.63
N THR A 68 -100.71 21.77 -52.61
CA THR A 68 -99.88 22.49 -51.64
C THR A 68 -98.98 21.51 -50.86
N ASP A 69 -99.54 20.39 -50.40
CA ASP A 69 -98.79 19.36 -49.68
C ASP A 69 -97.72 18.71 -50.56
N LEU A 70 -98.02 18.52 -51.85
CA LEU A 70 -97.08 17.93 -52.83
C LEU A 70 -95.92 18.89 -53.13
N GLU A 71 -96.20 20.18 -53.26
CA GLU A 71 -95.17 21.22 -53.39
C GLU A 71 -94.27 21.27 -52.14
N ALA A 72 -94.87 21.25 -50.94
CA ALA A 72 -94.13 21.22 -49.67
C ALA A 72 -93.27 19.95 -49.52
N LEU A 73 -93.77 18.78 -49.94
CA LEU A 73 -93.01 17.53 -49.95
C LEU A 73 -91.84 17.56 -50.92
N ASN A 74 -92.02 18.15 -52.10
CA ASN A 74 -90.96 18.28 -53.09
C ASN A 74 -89.86 19.24 -52.62
N GLU A 75 -90.25 20.36 -52.00
CA GLU A 75 -89.30 21.29 -51.37
C GLU A 75 -88.50 20.59 -50.26
N LYS A 76 -89.19 19.84 -49.38
CA LYS A 76 -88.54 19.08 -48.30
C LYS A 76 -87.58 18.01 -48.83
N THR A 77 -87.92 17.36 -49.93
CA THR A 77 -87.04 16.39 -50.60
C THR A 77 -85.82 17.08 -51.22
N GLY A 78 -86.00 18.28 -51.78
CA GLY A 78 -84.89 19.13 -52.24
C GLY A 78 -83.93 19.51 -51.12
N GLN A 79 -84.47 19.95 -49.97
CA GLN A 79 -83.69 20.29 -48.78
C GLN A 79 -82.92 19.06 -48.25
N LEU A 80 -83.58 17.91 -48.10
CA LEU A 80 -82.94 16.69 -47.60
C LEU A 80 -81.80 16.21 -48.51
N ASN A 81 -81.96 16.34 -49.83
CA ASN A 81 -80.92 15.98 -50.81
C ASN A 81 -79.72 16.94 -50.74
N ALA A 82 -79.96 18.23 -50.50
CA ALA A 82 -78.90 19.21 -50.28
C ALA A 82 -78.12 18.92 -48.98
N GLU A 83 -78.83 18.62 -47.89
CA GLU A 83 -78.23 18.21 -46.63
C GLU A 83 -77.41 16.92 -46.77
N LEU A 84 -77.94 15.91 -47.47
CA LEU A 84 -77.25 14.66 -47.73
C LEU A 84 -75.96 14.88 -48.53
N ARG A 85 -75.99 15.77 -49.54
CA ARG A 85 -74.81 16.15 -50.32
C ARG A 85 -73.77 16.83 -49.42
N GLY A 86 -74.18 17.80 -48.60
CA GLY A 86 -73.30 18.46 -47.64
C GLY A 86 -72.69 17.49 -46.62
N ALA A 87 -73.47 16.57 -46.09
CA ALA A 87 -72.99 15.55 -45.15
C ALA A 87 -71.98 14.59 -45.79
N LYS A 88 -72.19 14.20 -47.06
CA LYS A 88 -71.23 13.38 -47.83
C LYS A 88 -69.92 14.11 -48.03
N GLU A 89 -69.97 15.38 -48.42
CA GLU A 89 -68.77 16.20 -48.61
C GLU A 89 -67.99 16.39 -47.31
N GLN A 90 -68.67 16.66 -46.18
CA GLN A 90 -68.04 16.69 -44.86
C GLN A 90 -67.44 15.35 -44.44
N SER A 91 -68.09 14.23 -44.78
CA SER A 91 -67.56 12.89 -44.47
C SER A 91 -66.30 12.59 -45.28
N ALA A 92 -66.23 13.03 -46.53
CA ALA A 92 -65.05 12.89 -47.38
C ALA A 92 -63.88 13.76 -46.86
N ASP A 93 -64.15 14.99 -46.45
CA ASP A 93 -63.13 15.87 -45.84
C ASP A 93 -62.60 15.26 -44.52
N ARG A 94 -63.48 14.72 -43.67
CA ARG A 94 -63.06 14.01 -42.45
C ARG A 94 -62.20 12.78 -42.77
N LEU A 95 -62.53 12.02 -43.81
CA LEU A 95 -61.74 10.86 -44.22
C LEU A 95 -60.32 11.26 -44.65
N LEU A 96 -60.19 12.34 -45.45
CA LEU A 96 -58.89 12.86 -45.87
C LEU A 96 -58.05 13.34 -44.68
N ARG A 97 -58.67 13.98 -43.68
CA ARG A 97 -57.99 14.38 -42.45
C ARG A 97 -57.51 13.18 -41.62
N ILE A 98 -58.28 12.09 -41.58
CA ILE A 98 -57.89 10.85 -40.89
C ILE A 98 -56.74 10.17 -41.63
N GLN A 99 -56.79 10.09 -42.96
CA GLN A 99 -55.69 9.54 -43.77
C GLN A 99 -54.39 10.34 -43.61
N ALA A 100 -54.48 11.66 -43.42
CA ALA A 100 -53.33 12.50 -43.12
C ALA A 100 -52.68 12.21 -41.74
N LEU A 101 -53.34 11.44 -40.86
CA LEU A 101 -52.80 11.05 -39.56
C LEU A 101 -52.00 9.73 -39.58
N GLU A 102 -52.16 8.88 -40.60
CA GLU A 102 -51.42 7.60 -40.72
C GLU A 102 -49.88 7.74 -40.65
N PRO A 103 -49.26 8.78 -41.25
CA PRO A 103 -47.81 8.98 -41.12
C PRO A 103 -47.35 9.23 -39.67
N PHE A 104 -48.20 9.84 -38.83
CA PHE A 104 -47.86 10.11 -37.42
C PHE A 104 -47.85 8.83 -36.59
N GLU A 105 -48.71 7.86 -36.89
CA GLU A 105 -48.71 6.56 -36.20
C GLU A 105 -47.41 5.79 -36.49
N THR A 106 -46.94 5.84 -37.74
CA THR A 106 -45.65 5.25 -38.13
C THR A 106 -44.49 5.95 -37.43
N GLN A 107 -44.50 7.28 -37.35
CA GLN A 107 -43.47 8.06 -36.64
C GLN A 107 -43.48 7.76 -35.13
N PHE A 108 -44.65 7.56 -34.52
CA PHE A 108 -44.76 7.21 -33.11
C PHE A 108 -44.19 5.82 -32.82
N ILE A 109 -44.47 4.84 -33.68
CA ILE A 109 -43.91 3.49 -33.57
C ILE A 109 -42.38 3.54 -33.73
N ASP A 110 -41.85 4.28 -34.70
CA ASP A 110 -40.41 4.47 -34.87
C ASP A 110 -39.77 5.11 -33.62
N LEU A 111 -40.36 6.18 -33.11
CA LEU A 111 -39.87 6.86 -31.91
C LEU A 111 -39.92 5.96 -30.67
N SER A 112 -40.96 5.14 -30.53
CA SER A 112 -41.09 4.17 -29.46
C SER A 112 -40.03 3.07 -29.55
N ASN A 113 -39.76 2.55 -30.75
CA ASN A 113 -38.71 1.55 -30.96
C ASN A 113 -37.32 2.14 -30.68
N ARG A 114 -37.07 3.39 -31.08
CA ARG A 114 -35.84 4.11 -30.75
C ARG A 114 -35.68 4.32 -29.24
N PHE A 115 -36.77 4.61 -28.53
CA PHE A 115 -36.72 4.75 -27.07
C PHE A 115 -36.32 3.44 -26.37
N VAL A 116 -36.90 2.31 -26.80
CA VAL A 116 -36.55 0.98 -26.26
C VAL A 116 -35.10 0.61 -26.55
N ALA A 117 -34.60 0.94 -27.76
CA ALA A 117 -33.20 0.75 -28.12
C ALA A 117 -32.27 1.57 -27.20
N LEU A 118 -32.59 2.86 -26.99
CA LEU A 118 -31.84 3.75 -26.09
C LEU A 118 -31.86 3.26 -24.64
N GLU A 119 -32.98 2.72 -24.16
CA GLU A 119 -33.09 2.17 -22.81
C GLU A 119 -32.20 0.93 -22.63
N THR A 120 -32.15 0.08 -23.64
CA THR A 120 -31.26 -1.10 -23.68
C THR A 120 -29.79 -0.69 -23.71
N GLU A 121 -29.46 0.29 -24.54
CA GLU A 121 -28.11 0.85 -24.64
C GLU A 121 -27.66 1.48 -23.31
N SER A 122 -28.53 2.29 -22.70
CA SER A 122 -28.30 2.87 -21.36
C SER A 122 -28.08 1.79 -20.29
N GLY A 123 -28.81 0.68 -20.34
CA GLY A 123 -28.60 -0.47 -19.45
C GLY A 123 -27.22 -1.11 -19.63
N ASN A 124 -26.80 -1.33 -20.87
CA ASN A 124 -25.47 -1.86 -21.19
C ASN A 124 -24.34 -0.90 -20.78
N LEU A 125 -24.50 0.41 -21.03
CA LEU A 125 -23.53 1.41 -20.58
C LEU A 125 -23.37 1.39 -19.05
N LYS A 126 -24.46 1.21 -18.31
CA LYS A 126 -24.40 1.14 -16.83
C LYS A 126 -23.60 -0.07 -16.33
N VAL A 127 -23.76 -1.23 -16.97
CA VAL A 127 -23.00 -2.44 -16.62
C VAL A 127 -21.51 -2.27 -16.98
N GLN A 128 -21.22 -1.70 -18.15
CA GLN A 128 -19.85 -1.40 -18.56
C GLN A 128 -19.19 -0.41 -17.60
N LEU A 129 -19.89 0.66 -17.21
CA LEU A 129 -19.41 1.63 -16.25
C LEU A 129 -19.04 0.96 -14.92
N GLN A 130 -19.88 0.04 -14.41
CA GLN A 130 -19.59 -0.67 -13.17
C GLN A 130 -18.37 -1.58 -13.28
N LYS A 131 -18.22 -2.33 -14.38
CA LYS A 131 -17.04 -3.18 -14.63
C LYS A 131 -15.77 -2.33 -14.70
N ALA A 132 -15.86 -1.21 -15.38
CA ALA A 132 -14.74 -0.34 -15.63
C ALA A 132 -14.32 0.48 -14.39
N LEU A 133 -15.28 0.74 -13.48
CA LEU A 133 -14.99 1.23 -12.13
C LEU A 133 -14.18 0.21 -11.32
N ASN A 134 -14.55 -1.07 -11.40
CA ASN A 134 -13.83 -2.16 -10.72
C ASN A 134 -12.42 -2.36 -11.30
N ASP A 135 -12.26 -2.29 -12.63
CA ASP A 135 -10.94 -2.45 -13.29
C ASP A 135 -10.00 -1.26 -12.97
N LYS A 136 -10.54 -0.03 -12.89
CA LYS A 136 -9.79 1.13 -12.40
C LYS A 136 -9.30 0.92 -10.97
N GLU A 137 -10.15 0.37 -10.11
CA GLU A 137 -9.79 0.06 -8.73
C GLU A 137 -8.70 -1.02 -8.65
N LEU A 138 -8.76 -2.03 -9.53
CA LEU A 138 -7.74 -3.07 -9.66
C LEU A 138 -6.38 -2.51 -10.15
N LEU A 139 -6.37 -1.63 -11.15
CA LEU A 139 -5.15 -0.99 -11.66
C LEU A 139 -4.54 -0.03 -10.64
N ALA A 140 -5.37 0.78 -9.98
CA ALA A 140 -4.92 1.65 -8.90
C ALA A 140 -4.30 0.83 -7.75
N LYS A 141 -4.87 -0.35 -7.47
CA LYS A 141 -4.29 -1.30 -6.52
C LYS A 141 -2.94 -1.84 -6.98
N SER A 142 -2.80 -2.25 -8.24
CA SER A 142 -1.52 -2.76 -8.79
C SER A 142 -0.40 -1.71 -8.79
N VAL A 143 -0.71 -0.47 -9.19
CA VAL A 143 0.24 0.66 -9.12
C VAL A 143 0.61 0.95 -7.67
N SER A 144 -0.38 1.02 -6.77
CA SER A 144 -0.15 1.23 -5.34
C SER A 144 0.69 0.10 -4.72
N GLU A 145 0.53 -1.15 -5.13
CA GLU A 145 1.35 -2.28 -4.69
C GLU A 145 2.80 -2.14 -5.16
N LYS A 146 3.04 -1.68 -6.39
CA LYS A 146 4.38 -1.43 -6.93
C LYS A 146 5.07 -0.24 -6.25
N GLU A 147 4.35 0.85 -6.01
CA GLU A 147 4.84 2.00 -5.25
C GLU A 147 5.16 1.62 -3.79
N ALA A 148 4.30 0.80 -3.16
CA ALA A 148 4.56 0.28 -1.81
C ALA A 148 5.79 -0.64 -1.78
N ALA A 149 5.97 -1.50 -2.79
CA ALA A 149 7.14 -2.36 -2.91
C ALA A 149 8.43 -1.54 -3.10
N TYR A 150 8.41 -0.52 -3.95
CA TYR A 150 9.53 0.41 -4.14
C TYR A 150 9.89 1.13 -2.83
N LYS A 151 8.88 1.68 -2.14
CA LYS A 151 9.08 2.36 -0.87
C LYS A 151 9.63 1.42 0.20
N ALA A 152 9.16 0.17 0.27
CA ALA A 152 9.69 -0.82 1.20
C ALA A 152 11.17 -1.17 0.89
N LEU A 153 11.54 -1.22 -0.39
CA LEU A 153 12.93 -1.44 -0.81
C LEU A 153 13.82 -0.24 -0.43
N GLU A 154 13.34 0.99 -0.63
CA GLU A 154 14.02 2.22 -0.22
C GLU A 154 14.21 2.30 1.30
N GLU A 155 13.18 1.95 2.08
CA GLU A 155 13.27 1.86 3.55
C GLU A 155 14.29 0.81 3.99
N ARG A 156 14.32 -0.37 3.33
CA ARG A 156 15.33 -1.41 3.58
C ARG A 156 16.75 -0.94 3.27
N TYR A 157 16.95 -0.28 2.13
CA TYR A 157 18.25 0.29 1.75
C TYR A 157 18.73 1.30 2.80
N ASN A 158 17.86 2.24 3.21
CA ASN A 158 18.19 3.23 4.22
C ASN A 158 18.50 2.60 5.59
N ALA A 159 17.77 1.54 5.98
CA ALA A 159 18.05 0.80 7.20
C ALA A 159 19.42 0.10 7.16
N LEU A 160 19.74 -0.54 6.04
CA LEU A 160 21.05 -1.17 5.81
C LEU A 160 22.18 -0.14 5.81
N LEU A 161 21.96 1.04 5.21
CA LEU A 161 22.95 2.12 5.16
C LEU A 161 23.27 2.64 6.56
N ASN A 162 22.24 2.82 7.39
CA ASN A 162 22.41 3.19 8.79
C ASN A 162 23.16 2.10 9.58
N SER A 163 22.81 0.83 9.38
CA SER A 163 23.50 -0.31 9.99
C SER A 163 24.99 -0.37 9.59
N SER A 164 25.30 -0.17 8.31
CA SER A 164 26.67 -0.11 7.79
C SER A 164 27.48 1.02 8.43
N ASN A 165 26.90 2.23 8.53
CA ASN A 165 27.54 3.38 9.18
C ASN A 165 27.77 3.13 10.68
N GLN A 166 26.82 2.49 11.37
CA GLN A 166 26.96 2.14 12.78
C GLN A 166 28.08 1.11 12.98
N LEU A 167 28.11 0.02 12.20
CA LEU A 167 29.16 -1.00 12.27
C LEU A 167 30.54 -0.41 11.98
N LYS A 168 30.64 0.52 11.02
CA LYS A 168 31.89 1.24 10.76
C LYS A 168 32.35 2.05 11.97
N ALA A 169 31.44 2.78 12.62
CA ALA A 169 31.76 3.53 13.84
C ALA A 169 32.17 2.61 15.01
N GLU A 170 31.50 1.46 15.17
CA GLU A 170 31.88 0.43 16.14
C GLU A 170 33.29 -0.12 15.87
N MET A 171 33.62 -0.44 14.62
CA MET A 171 34.96 -0.87 14.23
C MET A 171 36.03 0.18 14.53
N GLU A 172 35.75 1.46 14.26
CA GLU A 172 36.66 2.57 14.58
C GLU A 172 36.87 2.69 16.10
N ALA A 173 35.80 2.56 16.89
CA ALA A 173 35.87 2.60 18.35
C ALA A 173 36.69 1.43 18.93
N ILE A 174 36.46 0.20 18.46
CA ILE A 174 37.22 -1.00 18.88
C ILE A 174 38.70 -0.85 18.51
N THR A 175 38.99 -0.34 17.30
CA THR A 175 40.38 -0.09 16.85
C THR A 175 41.08 0.92 17.74
N LEU A 176 40.38 1.99 18.15
CA LEU A 176 40.92 2.98 19.08
C LEU A 176 41.22 2.34 20.46
N GLN A 177 40.28 1.54 20.98
CA GLN A 177 40.46 0.82 22.26
C GLN A 177 41.66 -0.14 22.21
N LEU A 178 41.84 -0.89 21.12
CA LEU A 178 43.00 -1.75 20.90
C LEU A 178 44.32 -0.96 20.90
N SER A 179 44.35 0.22 20.25
CA SER A 179 45.57 1.04 20.22
C SER A 179 45.94 1.55 21.62
N ALA A 180 44.94 1.97 22.41
CA ALA A 180 45.12 2.41 23.79
C ALA A 180 45.58 1.26 24.70
N ALA A 181 44.92 0.10 24.62
CA ALA A 181 45.26 -1.08 25.40
C ALA A 181 46.67 -1.60 25.10
N ASN A 182 47.09 -1.58 23.83
CA ASN A 182 48.46 -1.96 23.45
C ASN A 182 49.51 -0.97 23.97
N SER A 183 49.21 0.34 23.98
CA SER A 183 50.11 1.34 24.57
C SER A 183 50.32 1.09 26.06
N GLU A 184 49.23 0.87 26.80
CA GLU A 184 49.26 0.58 28.24
C GLU A 184 50.00 -0.74 28.53
N LYS A 185 49.72 -1.80 27.75
CA LYS A 185 50.46 -3.08 27.83
C LYS A 185 51.96 -2.89 27.64
N ASN A 186 52.37 -2.10 26.65
CA ASN A 186 53.80 -1.84 26.40
C ASN A 186 54.45 -1.10 27.58
N GLU A 187 53.75 -0.14 28.17
CA GLU A 187 54.25 0.60 29.34
C GLU A 187 54.42 -0.33 30.55
N LEU A 188 53.42 -1.18 30.84
CA LEU A 188 53.50 -2.20 31.88
C LEU A 188 54.64 -3.19 31.62
N GLY A 189 54.84 -3.60 30.37
CA GLY A 189 55.93 -4.48 29.97
C GLY A 189 57.30 -3.88 30.25
N LEU A 190 57.48 -2.59 29.96
CA LEU A 190 58.72 -1.86 30.27
C LEU A 190 58.93 -1.73 31.79
N GLN A 191 57.88 -1.47 32.57
CA GLN A 191 57.97 -1.40 34.03
C GLN A 191 58.37 -2.75 34.63
N THR A 192 57.76 -3.85 34.19
CA THR A 192 58.09 -5.21 34.63
C THR A 192 59.54 -5.56 34.28
N ALA A 193 60.00 -5.23 33.07
CA ALA A 193 61.37 -5.48 32.63
C ALA A 193 62.39 -4.71 33.49
N ASN A 194 62.11 -3.44 33.80
CA ASN A 194 62.98 -2.61 34.65
C ASN A 194 63.05 -3.15 36.09
N LEU A 195 61.91 -3.49 36.70
CA LEU A 195 61.89 -4.06 38.05
C LEU A 195 62.59 -5.42 38.11
N THR A 196 62.43 -6.25 37.07
CA THR A 196 63.13 -7.54 36.97
C THR A 196 64.63 -7.36 36.91
N ALA A 197 65.12 -6.36 36.17
CA ALA A 197 66.54 -6.05 36.11
C ALA A 197 67.08 -5.56 37.48
N GLN A 198 66.37 -4.64 38.15
CA GLN A 198 66.75 -4.16 39.49
C GLN A 198 66.79 -5.28 40.52
N LEU A 199 65.81 -6.19 40.48
CA LEU A 199 65.77 -7.38 41.32
C LEU A 199 67.01 -8.24 41.09
N GLY A 200 67.37 -8.52 39.84
CA GLY A 200 68.56 -9.30 39.50
C GLY A 200 69.86 -8.68 40.02
N ASP A 201 70.00 -7.36 39.95
CA ASP A 201 71.16 -6.65 40.51
C ASP A 201 71.23 -6.78 42.05
N ILE A 202 70.08 -6.69 42.73
CA ILE A 202 70.00 -6.83 44.20
C ILE A 202 70.30 -8.27 44.62
N GLU A 203 69.75 -9.26 43.93
CA GLU A 203 69.98 -10.69 44.19
C GLU A 203 71.47 -11.05 44.01
N ALA A 204 72.10 -10.57 42.93
CA ALA A 204 73.53 -10.74 42.73
C ALA A 204 74.36 -10.10 43.86
N GLY A 205 73.97 -8.91 44.29
CA GLY A 205 74.59 -8.24 45.44
C GLY A 205 74.36 -8.96 46.77
N SER A 206 73.19 -9.58 46.97
CA SER A 206 72.86 -10.37 48.17
C SER A 206 73.70 -11.66 48.21
N ALA A 207 73.83 -12.35 47.07
CA ALA A 207 74.68 -13.53 46.95
C ALA A 207 76.16 -13.23 47.25
N ALA A 208 76.68 -12.10 46.76
CA ALA A 208 78.04 -11.66 47.07
C ALA A 208 78.24 -11.34 48.56
N LEU A 209 77.24 -10.73 49.22
CA LEU A 209 77.27 -10.47 50.66
C LEU A 209 77.26 -11.76 51.47
N LEU A 210 76.42 -12.73 51.11
CA LEU A 210 76.39 -14.06 51.71
C LEU A 210 77.76 -14.73 51.65
N GLN A 211 78.40 -14.73 50.48
CA GLN A 211 79.74 -15.30 50.32
C GLN A 211 80.79 -14.60 51.23
N ASN A 212 80.69 -13.28 51.40
CA ASN A 212 81.58 -12.54 52.28
C ASN A 212 81.33 -12.88 53.76
N ILE A 213 80.07 -12.99 54.18
CA ILE A 213 79.69 -13.42 55.53
C ILE A 213 80.22 -14.83 55.82
N GLU A 214 80.04 -15.78 54.89
CA GLU A 214 80.55 -17.15 55.03
C GLU A 214 82.07 -17.17 55.21
N LYS A 215 82.79 -16.36 54.42
CA LYS A 215 84.25 -16.23 54.54
C LYS A 215 84.67 -15.65 55.91
N LEU A 216 84.05 -14.54 56.33
CA LEU A 216 84.35 -13.92 57.63
C LEU A 216 84.00 -14.85 58.80
N HIS A 217 82.94 -15.65 58.68
CA HIS A 217 82.57 -16.64 59.69
C HIS A 217 83.63 -17.75 59.79
N ALA A 218 84.18 -18.21 58.66
CA ALA A 218 85.28 -19.18 58.66
C ALA A 218 86.55 -18.61 59.32
N GLU A 219 86.91 -17.36 59.02
CA GLU A 219 88.05 -16.66 59.66
C GLU A 219 87.86 -16.52 61.18
N ASN A 220 86.63 -16.24 61.63
CA ASN A 220 86.31 -16.11 63.06
C ASN A 220 86.41 -17.45 63.80
N GLU A 221 85.94 -18.55 63.19
CA GLU A 221 86.11 -19.89 63.77
C GLU A 221 87.59 -20.32 63.86
N GLU A 222 88.42 -19.94 62.89
CA GLU A 222 89.88 -20.15 62.95
C GLU A 222 90.51 -19.36 64.10
N LEU A 223 90.21 -18.05 64.22
CA LEU A 223 90.70 -17.19 65.31
C LEU A 223 90.25 -17.70 66.69
N LYS A 224 89.03 -18.22 66.79
CA LYS A 224 88.51 -18.82 68.02
C LYS A 224 89.35 -20.03 68.44
N SER A 225 89.63 -20.94 67.50
CA SER A 225 90.50 -22.10 67.72
C SER A 225 91.91 -21.69 68.17
N ASP A 226 92.49 -20.67 67.53
CA ASP A 226 93.81 -20.15 67.92
C ASP A 226 93.82 -19.50 69.31
N THR A 227 92.77 -18.77 69.66
CA THR A 227 92.60 -18.15 70.98
C THR A 227 92.48 -19.22 72.07
N GLU A 228 91.67 -20.26 71.84
CA GLU A 228 91.52 -21.40 72.76
C GLU A 228 92.87 -22.11 72.97
N ARG A 229 93.61 -22.38 71.89
CA ARG A 229 94.94 -22.99 71.94
C ARG A 229 95.96 -22.15 72.71
N LEU A 230 96.00 -20.84 72.48
CA LEU A 230 96.92 -19.94 73.18
C LEU A 230 96.55 -19.78 74.65
N SER A 231 95.27 -19.75 74.99
CA SER A 231 94.80 -19.74 76.38
C SER A 231 95.19 -21.02 77.13
N GLU A 232 95.08 -22.20 76.49
CA GLU A 232 95.59 -23.45 77.07
C GLU A 232 97.10 -23.41 77.32
N GLN A 233 97.87 -22.87 76.37
CA GLN A 233 99.32 -22.69 76.54
C GLN A 233 99.64 -21.72 77.68
N LEU A 234 98.92 -20.61 77.80
CA LEU A 234 99.06 -19.63 78.86
C LEU A 234 98.82 -20.30 80.23
N ASN A 235 97.69 -20.98 80.40
CA ASN A 235 97.35 -21.71 81.63
C ASN A 235 98.41 -22.76 82.00
N ALA A 236 98.96 -23.47 81.00
CA ALA A 236 100.03 -24.45 81.21
C ALA A 236 101.36 -23.79 81.64
N LYS A 237 101.66 -22.59 81.15
CA LYS A 237 102.85 -21.84 81.56
C LYS A 237 102.68 -21.22 82.95
N GLU A 238 101.53 -20.65 83.25
CA GLU A 238 101.19 -20.11 84.58
C GLU A 238 101.28 -21.20 85.66
N THR A 239 100.71 -22.39 85.43
CA THR A 239 100.80 -23.52 86.36
C THR A 239 102.24 -24.01 86.58
N LEU A 240 103.07 -23.97 85.55
CA LEU A 240 104.49 -24.34 85.65
C LEU A 240 105.30 -23.29 86.43
N ILE A 241 104.99 -22.00 86.26
CA ILE A 241 105.55 -20.92 87.06
C ILE A 241 105.13 -21.09 88.53
N ASP A 242 103.86 -21.35 88.82
CA ASP A 242 103.37 -21.59 90.18
C ASP A 242 104.11 -22.76 90.86
N GLU A 243 104.31 -23.87 90.13
CA GLU A 243 105.04 -25.04 90.63
C GLU A 243 106.53 -24.74 90.85
N LEU A 244 107.19 -24.02 89.93
CA LEU A 244 108.58 -23.58 90.09
C LEU A 244 108.75 -22.60 91.25
N GLN A 245 107.84 -21.63 91.41
CA GLN A 245 107.83 -20.70 92.53
C GLN A 245 107.66 -21.45 93.86
N LYS A 246 106.79 -22.45 93.91
CA LYS A 246 106.60 -23.33 95.07
C LYS A 246 107.85 -24.15 95.37
N GLN A 247 108.52 -24.71 94.36
CA GLN A 247 109.78 -25.44 94.52
C GLN A 247 110.90 -24.55 95.06
N ILE A 248 111.05 -23.32 94.57
CA ILE A 248 112.00 -22.33 95.10
C ILE A 248 111.66 -21.97 96.55
N ALA A 249 110.37 -21.79 96.88
CA ALA A 249 109.93 -21.52 98.24
C ALA A 249 110.26 -22.68 99.22
N THR A 250 110.29 -23.93 98.73
CA THR A 250 110.70 -25.09 99.53
C THR A 250 112.23 -25.28 99.63
N LEU A 251 113.01 -24.72 98.71
CA LEU A 251 114.47 -24.84 98.65
C LEU A 251 115.23 -23.72 99.41
N SER A 252 114.52 -22.82 100.10
CA SER A 252 115.15 -21.82 100.98
C SER A 252 114.44 -21.77 102.34
N PRO A 253 115.08 -22.36 103.37
CA PRO A 253 116.21 -21.69 104.00
C PRO A 253 117.46 -22.56 104.06
N GLY A 254 118.51 -22.15 103.33
CA GLY A 254 119.86 -22.66 103.56
C GLY A 254 120.74 -22.78 102.32
N THR A 255 121.35 -21.67 101.91
CA THR A 255 122.53 -21.57 101.03
C THR A 255 122.43 -22.18 99.62
N ALA A 256 121.99 -21.37 98.64
CA ALA A 256 122.27 -21.60 97.22
C ALA A 256 122.46 -20.25 96.50
N LYS A 257 123.35 -20.20 95.51
CA LYS A 257 123.61 -19.03 94.65
C LYS A 257 122.35 -18.69 93.83
N PRO A 258 121.92 -17.41 93.70
CA PRO A 258 120.57 -17.08 93.22
C PRO A 258 120.47 -16.65 91.74
N ASP A 259 121.53 -16.73 90.93
CA ASP A 259 121.52 -16.01 89.64
C ASP A 259 120.88 -16.75 88.46
N ASP A 260 121.00 -18.08 88.31
CA ASP A 260 120.50 -18.79 87.09
C ASP A 260 119.00 -19.17 87.14
N GLN A 261 118.42 -19.47 88.30
CA GLN A 261 117.02 -19.90 88.40
C GLN A 261 116.02 -18.73 88.43
N ASN A 262 116.48 -17.55 88.88
CA ASN A 262 115.66 -16.35 88.92
C ASN A 262 115.58 -15.68 87.53
N THR A 263 116.59 -15.86 86.68
CA THR A 263 116.54 -15.46 85.26
C THR A 263 115.53 -16.29 84.46
N ASP A 264 115.49 -17.62 84.65
CA ASP A 264 114.53 -18.49 83.96
C ASP A 264 113.07 -18.14 84.29
N ILE A 265 112.77 -17.81 85.56
CA ILE A 265 111.43 -17.38 85.97
C ILE A 265 111.08 -16.00 85.40
N ASN A 266 112.04 -15.08 85.35
CA ASN A 266 111.81 -13.76 84.73
C ASN A 266 111.55 -13.89 83.23
N ASP A 267 112.28 -14.77 82.54
CA ASP A 267 112.07 -15.06 81.12
C ASP A 267 110.70 -15.75 80.88
N LEU A 268 110.30 -16.68 81.75
CA LEU A 268 108.97 -17.30 81.74
C LEU A 268 107.84 -16.29 81.98
N ASN A 269 108.00 -15.37 82.93
CA ASN A 269 107.03 -14.31 83.21
C ASN A 269 106.91 -13.35 82.01
N ALA A 270 108.02 -12.96 81.38
CA ALA A 270 108.01 -12.15 80.17
C ALA A 270 107.31 -12.87 79.00
N LEU A 271 107.44 -14.19 78.92
CA LEU A 271 106.77 -15.01 77.91
C LEU A 271 105.26 -15.14 78.16
N VAL A 272 104.84 -15.23 79.43
CA VAL A 272 103.41 -15.16 79.84
C VAL A 272 102.82 -13.80 79.54
N GLU A 273 103.53 -12.71 79.82
CA GLU A 273 103.07 -11.34 79.51
C GLU A 273 102.92 -11.14 77.99
N ALA A 274 103.85 -11.65 77.19
CA ALA A 274 103.75 -11.65 75.73
C ALA A 274 102.57 -12.51 75.20
N LEU A 275 102.36 -13.72 75.76
CA LEU A 275 101.23 -14.58 75.42
C LEU A 275 99.88 -13.93 75.80
N SER A 276 99.80 -13.30 76.97
CA SER A 276 98.61 -12.58 77.44
C SER A 276 98.26 -11.40 76.53
N ALA A 277 99.28 -10.63 76.10
CA ALA A 277 99.09 -9.57 75.12
C ALA A 277 98.57 -10.11 73.78
N GLN A 278 99.13 -11.24 73.30
CA GLN A 278 98.69 -11.87 72.05
C GLN A 278 97.25 -12.40 72.13
N VAL A 279 96.85 -12.98 73.27
CA VAL A 279 95.46 -13.41 73.52
C VAL A 279 94.52 -12.19 73.50
N GLY A 280 94.89 -11.08 74.16
CA GLY A 280 94.10 -9.85 74.16
C GLY A 280 93.94 -9.23 72.75
N ASP A 281 95.00 -9.23 71.94
CA ASP A 281 94.93 -8.75 70.55
C ASP A 281 94.00 -9.62 69.69
N LEU A 282 94.05 -10.94 69.86
CA LEU A 282 93.15 -11.88 69.17
C LEU A 282 91.69 -11.73 69.62
N GLU A 283 91.45 -11.55 70.91
CA GLU A 283 90.11 -11.27 71.46
C GLU A 283 89.54 -9.97 70.90
N MET A 284 90.34 -8.91 70.81
CA MET A 284 89.91 -7.67 70.15
C MET A 284 89.60 -7.88 68.67
N SER A 285 90.46 -8.60 67.93
CA SER A 285 90.20 -8.93 66.52
C SER A 285 88.88 -9.68 66.34
N LYS A 286 88.61 -10.65 67.21
CA LYS A 286 87.36 -11.41 67.25
C LYS A 286 86.14 -10.52 67.48
N THR A 287 86.18 -9.64 68.48
CA THR A 287 85.05 -8.73 68.75
C THR A 287 84.78 -7.81 67.55
N ASN A 288 85.81 -7.33 66.87
CA ASN A 288 85.65 -6.54 65.65
C ASN A 288 85.01 -7.36 64.52
N LEU A 289 85.43 -8.61 64.31
CA LEU A 289 84.80 -9.51 63.34
C LEU A 289 83.33 -9.80 63.67
N ASP A 290 82.99 -10.04 64.94
CA ASP A 290 81.62 -10.27 65.39
C ASP A 290 80.72 -9.05 65.11
N THR A 291 81.21 -7.84 65.38
CA THR A 291 80.47 -6.61 65.06
C THR A 291 80.27 -6.42 63.56
N ASN A 292 81.30 -6.71 62.74
CA ASN A 292 81.22 -6.65 61.29
C ASN A 292 80.22 -7.68 60.74
N LEU A 293 80.28 -8.93 61.19
CA LEU A 293 79.34 -10.00 60.83
C LEU A 293 77.90 -9.62 61.16
N SER A 294 77.67 -9.05 62.35
CA SER A 294 76.34 -8.57 62.75
C SER A 294 75.83 -7.47 61.82
N SER A 295 76.68 -6.51 61.44
CA SER A 295 76.31 -5.43 60.53
C SER A 295 75.98 -5.92 59.11
N LEU A 296 76.79 -6.84 58.57
CA LEU A 296 76.58 -7.45 57.26
C LEU A 296 75.32 -8.33 57.24
N SER A 297 75.07 -9.07 58.32
CA SER A 297 73.85 -9.88 58.46
C SER A 297 72.58 -9.02 58.48
N LEU A 298 72.61 -7.85 59.14
CA LEU A 298 71.51 -6.89 59.11
C LEU A 298 71.27 -6.35 57.68
N GLN A 299 72.33 -5.96 56.98
CA GLN A 299 72.24 -5.52 55.58
C GLN A 299 71.67 -6.59 54.65
N LEU A 300 72.00 -7.86 54.89
CA LEU A 300 71.45 -8.98 54.13
C LEU A 300 69.94 -9.10 54.38
N SER A 301 69.50 -9.02 55.64
CA SER A 301 68.08 -9.04 55.99
C SER A 301 67.29 -7.90 55.35
N ASP A 302 67.86 -6.69 55.29
CA ASP A 302 67.22 -5.54 54.64
C ASP A 302 67.07 -5.77 53.12
N LYS A 303 68.09 -6.34 52.48
CA LYS A 303 68.03 -6.70 51.05
C LYS A 303 67.02 -7.80 50.77
N ASP A 304 66.93 -8.82 51.62
CA ASP A 304 65.94 -9.90 51.47
C ASP A 304 64.50 -9.35 51.58
N SER A 305 64.26 -8.38 52.46
CA SER A 305 62.97 -7.68 52.55
C SER A 305 62.66 -6.91 51.26
N LEU A 306 63.64 -6.22 50.67
CA LEU A 306 63.49 -5.50 49.41
C LEU A 306 63.24 -6.46 48.22
N ILE A 307 63.95 -7.58 48.16
CA ILE A 307 63.74 -8.66 47.17
C ILE A 307 62.29 -9.15 47.24
N ALA A 308 61.78 -9.40 48.45
CA ALA A 308 60.40 -9.84 48.63
C ALA A 308 59.37 -8.79 48.14
N GLU A 309 59.61 -7.50 48.40
CA GLU A 309 58.75 -6.42 47.93
C GLU A 309 58.76 -6.31 46.39
N LEU A 310 59.95 -6.37 45.78
CA LEU A 310 60.10 -6.31 44.32
C LEU A 310 59.46 -7.51 43.65
N HIS A 311 59.64 -8.72 44.18
CA HIS A 311 58.92 -9.91 43.71
C HIS A 311 57.40 -9.72 43.76
N GLY A 312 56.86 -9.17 44.84
CA GLY A 312 55.43 -8.88 44.96
C GLY A 312 54.93 -7.89 43.89
N LYS A 313 55.68 -6.82 43.61
CA LYS A 313 55.35 -5.85 42.56
C LYS A 313 55.45 -6.44 41.15
N ILE A 314 56.48 -7.24 40.88
CA ILE A 314 56.64 -7.93 39.59
C ILE A 314 55.49 -8.92 39.36
N ALA A 315 55.11 -9.67 40.40
CA ALA A 315 53.99 -10.62 40.31
C ALA A 315 52.66 -9.90 39.99
N SER A 316 52.36 -8.78 40.66
CA SER A 316 51.13 -8.03 40.40
C SER A 316 51.09 -7.41 39.00
N LEU A 317 52.20 -6.84 38.53
CA LEU A 317 52.31 -6.32 37.17
C LEU A 317 52.21 -7.41 36.10
N THR A 318 52.76 -8.60 36.38
CA THR A 318 52.67 -9.75 35.46
C THR A 318 51.23 -10.24 35.33
N ILE A 319 50.47 -10.30 36.42
CA ILE A 319 49.03 -10.61 36.39
C ILE A 319 48.30 -9.55 35.56
N HIS A 320 48.59 -8.26 35.79
CA HIS A 320 47.94 -7.20 35.06
C HIS A 320 48.23 -7.23 33.55
N LEU A 321 49.47 -7.57 33.17
CA LEU A 321 49.84 -7.80 31.78
C LEU A 321 49.05 -8.94 31.13
N ALA A 322 48.87 -10.06 31.85
CA ALA A 322 48.07 -11.18 31.38
C ALA A 322 46.60 -10.78 31.20
N ASP A 323 46.01 -10.03 32.13
CA ASP A 323 44.65 -9.51 31.99
C ASP A 323 44.52 -8.63 30.74
N LYS A 324 45.47 -7.71 30.49
CA LYS A 324 45.48 -6.86 29.30
C LYS A 324 45.69 -7.63 28.00
N GLU A 325 46.41 -8.75 28.04
CA GLU A 325 46.52 -9.67 26.90
C GLU A 325 45.17 -10.30 26.57
N THR A 326 44.46 -10.81 27.58
CA THR A 326 43.13 -11.39 27.37
C THR A 326 42.10 -10.36 26.87
N ASP A 327 42.15 -9.12 27.36
CA ASP A 327 41.31 -8.03 26.87
C ASP A 327 41.61 -7.69 25.40
N ASN A 328 42.89 -7.66 24.99
CA ASN A 328 43.29 -7.46 23.60
C ASN A 328 42.80 -8.60 22.70
N GLU A 329 42.90 -9.86 23.15
CA GLU A 329 42.36 -11.00 22.41
C GLU A 329 40.84 -10.90 22.23
N ARG A 330 40.11 -10.52 23.29
CA ARG A 330 38.66 -10.28 23.21
C ARG A 330 38.33 -9.17 22.22
N LEU A 331 38.99 -8.02 22.32
CA LEU A 331 38.76 -6.89 21.42
C LEU A 331 39.08 -7.23 19.95
N ASN A 332 40.14 -7.98 19.69
CA ASN A 332 40.46 -8.44 18.33
C ASN A 332 39.37 -9.36 17.76
N LYS A 333 38.84 -10.27 18.59
CA LYS A 333 37.72 -11.13 18.21
C LYS A 333 36.47 -10.30 17.89
N ASP A 334 36.12 -9.34 18.74
CA ASP A 334 34.98 -8.45 18.53
C ASP A 334 35.15 -7.62 17.24
N LEU A 335 36.38 -7.18 16.93
CA LEU A 335 36.71 -6.48 15.69
C LEU A 335 36.49 -7.37 14.45
N ASP A 336 36.93 -8.63 14.49
CA ASP A 336 36.77 -9.58 13.39
C ASP A 336 35.30 -9.95 13.15
N GLU A 337 34.52 -10.11 14.23
CA GLU A 337 33.07 -10.31 14.14
C GLU A 337 32.38 -9.08 13.53
N CYS A 338 32.74 -7.87 13.97
CA CYS A 338 32.19 -6.62 13.45
C CYS A 338 32.54 -6.42 11.97
N ARG A 339 33.79 -6.70 11.57
CA ARG A 339 34.23 -6.71 10.15
C ARG A 339 33.43 -7.68 9.29
N SER A 340 33.17 -8.88 9.80
CA SER A 340 32.41 -9.89 9.09
C SER A 340 30.96 -9.45 8.87
N LYS A 341 30.33 -8.85 9.90
CA LYS A 341 28.99 -8.24 9.79
C LYS A 341 28.98 -7.08 8.81
N TYR A 342 29.92 -6.14 8.92
CA TYR A 342 30.04 -4.99 8.03
C TYR A 342 30.15 -5.44 6.57
N LYS A 343 31.02 -6.42 6.29
CA LYS A 343 31.17 -6.98 4.95
C LYS A 343 29.87 -7.56 4.41
N ALA A 344 29.14 -8.34 5.21
CA ALA A 344 27.85 -8.90 4.81
C ALA A 344 26.82 -7.81 4.51
N THR A 345 26.71 -6.79 5.38
CA THR A 345 25.78 -5.68 5.18
C THR A 345 26.11 -4.83 3.95
N VAL A 346 27.40 -4.64 3.64
CA VAL A 346 27.82 -3.91 2.44
C VAL A 346 27.48 -4.69 1.17
N THR A 347 27.67 -6.01 1.16
CA THR A 347 27.24 -6.84 0.03
C THR A 347 25.72 -6.73 -0.20
N GLU A 348 24.93 -6.80 0.87
CA GLU A 348 23.46 -6.65 0.80
C GLU A 348 23.05 -5.25 0.34
N LEU A 349 23.80 -4.20 0.73
CA LEU A 349 23.61 -2.85 0.23
C LEU A 349 23.87 -2.74 -1.27
N GLU A 350 24.97 -3.31 -1.77
CA GLU A 350 25.30 -3.29 -3.19
C GLU A 350 24.27 -4.05 -4.04
N GLU A 351 23.71 -5.14 -3.51
CA GLU A 351 22.63 -5.88 -4.17
C GLU A 351 21.34 -5.08 -4.20
N THR A 352 20.92 -4.51 -3.06
CA THR A 352 19.70 -3.70 -2.98
C THR A 352 19.80 -2.39 -3.77
N GLU A 353 20.97 -1.76 -3.86
CA GLU A 353 21.20 -0.58 -4.70
C GLU A 353 21.02 -0.90 -6.18
N LYS A 354 21.49 -2.07 -6.63
CA LYS A 354 21.27 -2.54 -8.02
C LYS A 354 19.80 -2.79 -8.29
N GLU A 355 19.10 -3.46 -7.37
CA GLU A 355 17.65 -3.71 -7.49
C GLU A 355 16.89 -2.37 -7.57
N LEU A 356 17.25 -1.41 -6.73
CA LEU A 356 16.60 -0.10 -6.70
C LEU A 356 16.87 0.69 -7.99
N SER A 357 18.11 0.72 -8.47
CA SER A 357 18.46 1.34 -9.76
C SER A 357 17.76 0.67 -10.94
N GLU A 358 17.62 -0.66 -10.93
CA GLU A 358 16.93 -1.39 -11.98
C GLU A 358 15.42 -1.06 -11.99
N GLU A 359 14.78 -1.03 -10.83
CA GLU A 359 13.37 -0.69 -10.69
C GLU A 359 13.10 0.79 -11.02
N GLU A 360 13.97 1.72 -10.60
CA GLU A 360 13.92 3.13 -11.03
C GLU A 360 14.02 3.26 -12.56
N ARG A 361 14.96 2.53 -13.18
CA ARG A 361 15.14 2.55 -14.63
C ARG A 361 13.91 2.00 -15.35
N LYS A 362 13.33 0.88 -14.88
CA LYS A 362 12.10 0.29 -15.44
C LYS A 362 10.94 1.27 -15.33
N LEU A 363 10.80 1.92 -14.18
CA LEU A 363 9.74 2.90 -13.95
C LEU A 363 9.90 4.13 -14.86
N GLU A 364 11.12 4.65 -15.00
CA GLU A 364 11.40 5.82 -15.83
C GLU A 364 11.34 5.51 -17.33
N GLU A 365 11.80 4.34 -17.75
CA GLU A 365 11.66 3.83 -19.11
C GLU A 365 10.18 3.67 -19.47
N MET A 366 9.38 3.06 -18.58
CA MET A 366 7.93 2.95 -18.76
C MET A 366 7.28 4.34 -18.89
N LYS A 367 7.60 5.29 -18.00
CA LYS A 367 7.09 6.67 -18.08
C LYS A 367 7.47 7.35 -19.40
N ARG A 368 8.71 7.20 -19.87
CA ARG A 368 9.18 7.77 -21.14
C ARG A 368 8.47 7.16 -22.34
N LYS A 369 8.38 5.83 -22.40
CA LYS A 369 7.70 5.12 -23.48
C LYS A 369 6.22 5.49 -23.55
N VAL A 370 5.56 5.62 -22.40
CA VAL A 370 4.18 6.13 -22.31
C VAL A 370 4.08 7.58 -22.79
N ALA A 371 5.04 8.45 -22.43
CA ALA A 371 5.04 9.85 -22.84
C ALA A 371 5.24 10.07 -24.35
N LEU A 372 5.85 9.12 -25.06
CA LEU A 372 6.01 9.17 -26.52
C LEU A 372 4.71 8.86 -27.26
N ILE A 373 3.74 8.22 -26.62
CA ILE A 373 2.46 7.87 -27.24
C ILE A 373 1.61 9.13 -27.36
N ASN A 374 1.17 9.43 -28.59
CA ASN A 374 0.42 10.65 -28.88
C ASN A 374 -1.08 10.47 -28.59
N PHE A 375 -1.46 10.58 -27.31
CA PHE A 375 -2.85 10.46 -26.85
C PHE A 375 -3.79 11.54 -27.38
N GLU A 376 -3.28 12.71 -27.77
CA GLU A 376 -4.09 13.74 -28.43
C GLU A 376 -4.66 13.25 -29.76
N ARG A 377 -3.91 12.39 -30.44
CA ARG A 377 -4.26 11.85 -31.75
C ARG A 377 -4.95 10.49 -31.67
N ILE A 378 -4.41 9.53 -30.90
CA ILE A 378 -5.04 8.21 -30.74
C ILE A 378 -6.35 8.30 -29.96
N GLY A 379 -6.48 9.32 -29.12
CA GLY A 379 -7.63 9.58 -28.27
C GLY A 379 -7.35 9.22 -26.82
N PHE A 380 -7.91 10.02 -25.92
CA PHE A 380 -7.92 9.72 -24.49
C PHE A 380 -9.05 8.75 -24.19
N ALA A 381 -8.71 7.70 -23.46
CA ALA A 381 -9.65 6.77 -22.87
C ALA A 381 -9.16 6.48 -21.46
N THR A 382 -10.10 6.25 -20.57
CA THR A 382 -9.80 5.78 -19.22
C THR A 382 -10.11 4.29 -19.14
N ALA A 383 -9.73 3.65 -18.04
CA ALA A 383 -10.19 2.29 -17.76
C ALA A 383 -11.73 2.18 -17.85
N ALA A 384 -12.47 3.28 -17.63
CA ALA A 384 -13.93 3.39 -17.77
C ALA A 384 -14.44 3.05 -19.19
N ASP A 385 -13.65 3.39 -20.20
CA ASP A 385 -14.01 3.28 -21.62
C ASP A 385 -13.53 1.95 -22.22
N LYS A 386 -12.88 1.10 -21.42
CA LYS A 386 -12.13 -0.06 -21.87
C LYS A 386 -12.98 -1.03 -22.69
N ASP A 387 -12.51 -1.30 -23.90
CA ASP A 387 -12.98 -2.34 -24.78
C ASP A 387 -12.34 -3.68 -24.42
N ASP A 388 -13.02 -4.79 -24.75
CA ASP A 388 -12.40 -6.12 -24.64
C ASP A 388 -11.40 -6.31 -25.79
N LEU A 389 -10.17 -5.83 -25.57
CA LEU A 389 -9.14 -5.83 -26.60
C LEU A 389 -8.77 -7.26 -27.04
N GLN A 390 -9.11 -8.28 -26.23
CA GLN A 390 -8.89 -9.69 -26.57
C GLN A 390 -9.74 -10.18 -27.75
N LEU A 391 -10.78 -9.43 -28.14
CA LEU A 391 -11.53 -9.71 -29.37
C LEU A 391 -10.68 -9.50 -30.63
N ILE A 392 -9.61 -8.70 -30.54
CA ILE A 392 -8.63 -8.55 -31.62
C ILE A 392 -7.69 -9.76 -31.59
N LYS A 393 -7.62 -10.46 -32.72
CA LYS A 393 -6.72 -11.60 -32.88
C LYS A 393 -5.28 -11.18 -32.59
N GLY A 394 -4.63 -11.90 -31.68
CA GLY A 394 -3.24 -11.65 -31.30
C GLY A 394 -3.05 -10.87 -30.00
N ILE A 395 -4.12 -10.29 -29.44
CA ILE A 395 -4.15 -9.71 -28.10
C ILE A 395 -4.68 -10.78 -27.12
N GLY A 396 -3.87 -11.20 -26.16
CA GLY A 396 -4.28 -12.06 -25.04
C GLY A 396 -4.31 -11.30 -23.72
N PRO A 397 -4.71 -11.95 -22.60
CA PRO A 397 -4.86 -11.29 -21.30
C PRO A 397 -3.64 -10.48 -20.86
N PHE A 398 -2.44 -11.03 -21.06
CA PHE A 398 -1.18 -10.36 -20.74
C PHE A 398 -0.90 -9.10 -21.59
N ILE A 399 -1.24 -9.14 -22.89
CA ILE A 399 -1.01 -8.02 -23.80
C ILE A 399 -2.03 -6.93 -23.54
N GLU A 400 -3.29 -7.30 -23.30
CA GLU A 400 -4.31 -6.35 -22.89
C GLU A 400 -3.93 -5.67 -21.58
N GLU A 401 -3.43 -6.40 -20.58
CA GLU A 401 -2.94 -5.82 -19.32
C GLU A 401 -1.84 -4.79 -19.56
N LYS A 402 -0.85 -5.09 -20.42
CA LYS A 402 0.20 -4.13 -20.79
C LYS A 402 -0.32 -2.91 -21.55
N LEU A 403 -1.23 -3.08 -22.52
CA LEU A 403 -1.85 -1.97 -23.26
C LEU A 403 -2.62 -1.04 -22.32
N ASN A 404 -3.37 -1.62 -21.37
CA ASN A 404 -4.09 -0.85 -20.35
C ASN A 404 -3.14 -0.12 -19.39
N ALA A 405 -2.00 -0.73 -19.03
CA ALA A 405 -1.00 -0.10 -18.17
C ALA A 405 -0.41 1.17 -18.80
N ILE A 406 -0.33 1.22 -20.14
CA ILE A 406 0.16 2.40 -20.88
C ILE A 406 -0.96 3.36 -21.31
N GLY A 407 -2.22 3.14 -20.94
CA GLY A 407 -3.33 4.06 -21.23
C GLY A 407 -4.12 3.77 -22.52
N ILE A 408 -3.90 2.61 -23.14
CA ILE A 408 -4.65 2.16 -24.32
C ILE A 408 -5.72 1.18 -23.86
N TYR A 409 -6.96 1.63 -23.91
CA TYR A 409 -8.11 0.89 -23.38
C TYR A 409 -9.13 0.54 -24.46
N THR A 410 -9.19 1.26 -25.59
CA THR A 410 -10.29 1.16 -26.57
C THR A 410 -9.86 0.64 -27.94
N PHE A 411 -10.79 -0.02 -28.64
CA PHE A 411 -10.68 -0.33 -30.07
C PHE A 411 -10.48 0.94 -30.88
N ARG A 412 -11.14 2.04 -30.51
CA ARG A 412 -10.96 3.33 -31.20
C ARG A 412 -9.52 3.84 -31.13
N GLN A 413 -8.86 3.71 -29.98
CA GLN A 413 -7.43 4.08 -29.86
C GLN A 413 -6.56 3.24 -30.79
N ILE A 414 -6.75 1.92 -30.81
CA ILE A 414 -5.99 1.00 -31.66
C ILE A 414 -6.29 1.23 -33.15
N ALA A 415 -7.55 1.46 -33.51
CA ALA A 415 -7.99 1.78 -34.87
C ALA A 415 -7.35 3.06 -35.40
N ASN A 416 -7.06 4.00 -34.49
CA ASN A 416 -6.41 5.25 -34.83
C ASN A 416 -4.89 5.14 -34.91
N PHE A 417 -4.25 4.00 -34.63
CA PHE A 417 -2.80 3.90 -34.69
C PHE A 417 -2.24 4.23 -36.07
N THR A 418 -1.22 5.08 -36.12
CA THR A 418 -0.40 5.25 -37.33
C THR A 418 0.76 4.27 -37.26
N PRO A 419 1.51 4.04 -38.36
CA PRO A 419 2.72 3.22 -38.32
C PRO A 419 3.70 3.66 -37.21
N GLU A 420 3.77 4.96 -36.93
CA GLU A 420 4.63 5.52 -35.89
C GLU A 420 4.13 5.19 -34.47
N ASP A 421 2.81 5.16 -34.24
CA ASP A 421 2.25 4.76 -32.95
C ASP A 421 2.33 3.24 -32.76
N VAL A 422 2.21 2.46 -33.84
CA VAL A 422 2.43 1.01 -33.77
C VAL A 422 3.83 0.71 -33.26
N GLU A 423 4.85 1.40 -33.78
CA GLU A 423 6.23 1.26 -33.32
C GLU A 423 6.38 1.65 -31.83
N ARG A 424 5.88 2.82 -31.45
CA ARG A 424 5.96 3.33 -30.05
C ARG A 424 5.21 2.47 -29.06
N VAL A 425 4.00 2.05 -29.40
CA VAL A 425 3.17 1.20 -28.55
C VAL A 425 3.80 -0.17 -28.41
N THR A 426 4.30 -0.77 -29.50
CA THR A 426 5.02 -2.04 -29.48
C THR A 426 6.24 -2.00 -28.56
N ASP A 427 7.01 -0.91 -28.60
CA ASP A 427 8.15 -0.69 -27.70
C ASP A 427 7.69 -0.50 -26.24
N ALA A 428 6.62 0.28 -26.02
CA ALA A 428 6.04 0.54 -24.70
C ALA A 428 5.51 -0.71 -24.00
N ILE A 429 4.92 -1.65 -24.73
CA ILE A 429 4.47 -2.94 -24.18
C ILE A 429 5.56 -4.02 -24.21
N GLU A 430 6.78 -3.69 -24.67
CA GLU A 430 7.92 -4.60 -24.80
C GLU A 430 7.53 -5.93 -25.48
N PHE A 431 6.92 -5.80 -26.65
CA PHE A 431 6.35 -6.94 -27.38
C PHE A 431 7.03 -7.13 -28.73
N PHE A 432 6.87 -8.32 -29.32
CA PHE A 432 7.57 -8.66 -30.56
C PHE A 432 7.17 -7.71 -31.70
N PRO A 433 8.14 -7.06 -32.37
CA PRO A 433 7.86 -6.13 -33.45
C PRO A 433 7.17 -6.81 -34.63
N GLY A 434 6.29 -6.06 -35.30
CA GLY A 434 5.55 -6.52 -36.47
C GLY A 434 4.29 -7.34 -36.15
N ARG A 435 3.98 -7.60 -34.88
CA ARG A 435 2.82 -8.44 -34.52
C ARG A 435 1.49 -7.69 -34.65
N ILE A 436 1.47 -6.40 -34.34
CA ILE A 436 0.28 -5.54 -34.49
C ILE A 436 -0.18 -5.53 -35.95
N GLU A 437 0.76 -5.53 -36.89
CA GLU A 437 0.54 -5.53 -38.33
C GLU A 437 0.22 -6.92 -38.87
N ARG A 438 1.01 -7.94 -38.50
CA ARG A 438 0.83 -9.32 -38.95
C ARG A 438 -0.51 -9.90 -38.50
N ASP A 439 -0.89 -9.62 -37.26
CA ASP A 439 -2.16 -10.09 -36.71
C ASP A 439 -3.29 -9.07 -37.00
N HIS A 440 -3.03 -8.05 -37.82
CA HIS A 440 -3.99 -7.06 -38.33
C HIS A 440 -4.86 -6.38 -37.26
N TRP A 441 -4.23 -5.84 -36.21
CA TRP A 441 -4.97 -5.24 -35.09
C TRP A 441 -5.76 -4.00 -35.50
N ILE A 442 -5.17 -3.11 -36.30
CA ILE A 442 -5.79 -1.82 -36.66
C ILE A 442 -7.09 -2.02 -37.46
N PRO A 443 -7.13 -2.84 -38.53
CA PRO A 443 -8.39 -3.09 -39.26
C PRO A 443 -9.46 -3.78 -38.42
N GLN A 444 -9.09 -4.75 -37.57
CA GLN A 444 -10.03 -5.40 -36.65
C GLN A 444 -10.57 -4.41 -35.62
N ALA A 445 -9.71 -3.57 -35.05
CA ALA A 445 -10.09 -2.54 -34.11
C ALA A 445 -11.03 -1.51 -34.75
N ASP A 446 -10.82 -1.14 -36.02
CA ASP A 446 -11.72 -0.25 -36.76
C ASP A 446 -13.10 -0.87 -37.00
N GLU A 447 -13.16 -2.17 -37.35
CA GLU A 447 -14.42 -2.92 -37.46
C GLU A 447 -15.17 -2.97 -36.12
N PHE A 448 -14.47 -3.28 -35.02
CA PHE A 448 -15.07 -3.31 -33.69
C PHE A 448 -15.48 -1.92 -33.20
N ALA A 449 -14.69 -0.88 -33.48
CA ALA A 449 -15.02 0.50 -33.13
C ALA A 449 -16.28 0.99 -33.88
N LYS A 450 -16.42 0.63 -35.17
CA LYS A 450 -17.62 0.95 -35.98
C LYS A 450 -18.84 0.13 -35.56
N ALA A 451 -18.66 -1.13 -35.18
CA ALA A 451 -19.73 -1.98 -34.68
C ALA A 451 -20.23 -1.52 -33.31
N LYS A 452 -19.38 -0.89 -32.49
CA LYS A 452 -19.75 -0.28 -31.21
C LYS A 452 -20.46 1.07 -31.35
N GLY A 453 -20.24 1.79 -32.45
CA GLY A 453 -20.85 3.10 -32.74
C GLY A 453 -22.16 3.06 -33.55
N LYS A 454 -22.65 1.87 -33.88
CA LYS A 454 -23.97 1.61 -34.50
C LYS A 454 -24.86 0.91 -33.48
#